data_AF-A0A0C2JL88-F1
#
_entry.id   AF-A0A0C2JL88-F1
#
_cell.length_a   1.000
_cell.length_b   1.000
_cell.length_c   1.000
_cell.angle_alpha   90.00
_cell.angle_beta   90.00
_cell.angle_gamma   90.00
#
_symmetry.space_group_name_H-M   'P 1'
#
loop_
_entity.id
_entity.type
_entity.pdbx_description
1 polymer ?
#
loop_
_entity_poly.entity_id
_entity_poly.type
_entity_poly.pdbx_seq_one_letter_code
_entity_poly.pdbx_strand_id
1 'polypeptide(L)'
;MEEEPETPSAGLITLKEWVGQCGYSHSYVVHVMPRYYPDFPAPERTRQGATDKGGGGGSNLYDSAKLEPFRPRRPDPVELPAEFLDEQVTLGRFARMIGVHGRSVSQIKDQRPDTVPPTVDGSRHWYPRARYFVRDLLLMWNSRPGRGQGSDKRRPRLPWQAESE
;
A
#
# COMPACT_ATOMS: atom_id res chain seq x y z
N MET A 1 27.61 -0.97 -35.55
CA MET A 1 27.79 -1.44 -34.17
C MET A 1 26.45 -1.21 -33.50
N GLU A 2 25.60 -2.22 -33.56
CA GLU A 2 24.35 -2.23 -32.82
C GLU A 2 24.72 -2.51 -31.37
N GLU A 3 24.62 -1.49 -30.52
CA GLU A 3 24.69 -1.69 -29.07
C GLU A 3 23.44 -2.48 -28.67
N GLU A 4 23.59 -3.79 -28.49
CA GLU A 4 22.66 -4.59 -27.72
C GLU A 4 22.58 -3.98 -26.32
N PRO A 5 21.41 -3.53 -25.84
CA PRO A 5 21.32 -3.08 -24.46
C PRO A 5 21.49 -4.31 -23.58
N GLU A 6 22.66 -4.43 -22.95
CA GLU A 6 22.92 -5.32 -21.83
C GLU A 6 21.85 -5.06 -20.77
N THR A 7 20.77 -5.85 -20.78
CA THR A 7 19.78 -5.85 -19.71
C THR A 7 20.53 -6.17 -18.43
N PRO A 8 20.59 -5.27 -17.44
CA PRO A 8 21.32 -5.53 -16.22
C PRO A 8 20.74 -6.80 -15.60
N SER A 9 21.60 -7.69 -15.12
CA SER A 9 21.24 -8.89 -14.37
C SER A 9 20.62 -8.54 -13.00
N ALA A 10 19.54 -7.76 -12.98
CA ALA A 10 19.03 -7.07 -11.81
C ALA A 10 17.89 -7.85 -11.15
N GLY A 11 18.27 -8.69 -10.18
CA GLY A 11 17.39 -9.05 -9.07
C GLY A 11 16.33 -10.09 -9.38
N LEU A 12 16.75 -11.35 -9.50
CA LEU A 12 15.82 -12.47 -9.31
C LEU A 12 15.30 -12.45 -7.87
N ILE A 13 13.97 -12.42 -7.72
CA ILE A 13 13.29 -12.36 -6.43
C ILE A 13 12.23 -13.45 -6.35
N THR A 14 11.99 -14.00 -5.15
CA THR A 14 10.87 -14.91 -4.95
C THR A 14 9.58 -14.13 -4.81
N LEU A 15 8.42 -14.71 -5.17
CA LEU A 15 7.14 -14.03 -4.91
C LEU A 15 6.98 -13.68 -3.43
N LYS A 16 7.50 -14.52 -2.52
CA LYS A 16 7.48 -14.27 -1.07
C LYS A 16 8.24 -13.00 -0.67
N GLU A 17 9.40 -12.76 -1.27
CA GLU A 17 10.18 -11.55 -1.02
C GLU A 17 9.55 -10.35 -1.70
N TRP A 18 9.09 -10.50 -2.96
CA TRP A 18 8.43 -9.44 -3.70
C TRP A 18 7.16 -8.95 -3.00
N VAL A 19 6.31 -9.87 -2.52
CA VAL A 19 5.14 -9.50 -1.72
C VAL A 19 5.50 -8.86 -0.38
N GLY A 20 6.68 -9.18 0.18
CA GLY A 20 7.22 -8.48 1.35
C GLY A 20 7.51 -7.00 1.07
N GLN A 21 7.87 -6.66 -0.16
CA GLN A 21 8.22 -5.30 -0.59
C GLN A 21 7.01 -4.50 -1.09
N CYS A 22 6.12 -5.13 -1.85
CA CYS A 22 4.94 -4.47 -2.44
C CYS A 22 3.68 -4.60 -1.57
N GLY A 23 3.71 -5.51 -0.60
CA GLY A 23 2.71 -5.69 0.43
C GLY A 23 1.54 -6.62 0.11
N TYR A 24 1.47 -7.18 -1.10
CA TYR A 24 0.44 -8.19 -1.39
C TYR A 24 0.47 -9.35 -0.38
N SER A 25 -0.64 -10.08 -0.27
CA SER A 25 -0.57 -11.40 0.39
C SER A 25 0.05 -12.42 -0.58
N HIS A 26 0.97 -13.25 -0.08
CA HIS A 26 1.59 -14.30 -0.90
C HIS A 26 0.53 -15.20 -1.57
N SER A 27 -0.53 -15.55 -0.84
CA SER A 27 -1.65 -16.37 -1.35
C SER A 27 -2.39 -15.69 -2.51
N TYR A 28 -2.61 -14.37 -2.45
CA TYR A 28 -3.24 -13.61 -3.54
C TYR A 28 -2.38 -13.65 -4.80
N VAL A 29 -1.07 -13.45 -4.67
CA VAL A 29 -0.16 -13.44 -5.83
C VAL A 29 -0.03 -14.82 -6.48
N VAL A 30 -0.05 -15.89 -5.69
CA VAL A 30 0.07 -17.26 -6.22
C VAL A 30 -1.25 -17.76 -6.85
N HIS A 31 -2.40 -17.49 -6.22
CA HIS A 31 -3.66 -18.13 -6.63
C HIS A 31 -4.65 -17.22 -7.36
N VAL A 32 -4.55 -15.90 -7.14
CA VAL A 32 -5.54 -14.93 -7.61
C VAL A 32 -5.00 -14.13 -8.79
N MET A 33 -3.79 -13.57 -8.69
CA MET A 33 -3.21 -12.75 -9.77
C MET A 33 -3.14 -13.45 -11.12
N PRO A 34 -2.67 -14.71 -11.25
CA PRO A 34 -2.61 -15.39 -12.55
C PRO A 34 -3.98 -15.59 -13.21
N ARG A 35 -5.08 -15.53 -12.44
CA ARG A 35 -6.44 -15.64 -12.98
C ARG A 35 -6.96 -14.32 -13.55
N TYR A 36 -6.53 -13.20 -12.99
CA TYR A 36 -6.96 -11.85 -13.40
C TYR A 36 -6.00 -11.19 -14.38
N TYR A 37 -4.74 -11.61 -14.38
CA TYR A 37 -3.68 -11.07 -15.22
C TYR A 37 -3.10 -12.22 -16.06
N PRO A 38 -3.58 -12.43 -17.30
CA PRO A 38 -3.06 -13.48 -18.17
C PRO A 38 -1.59 -13.27 -18.55
N ASP A 39 -1.12 -12.02 -18.51
CA ASP A 39 0.28 -11.64 -18.77
C ASP A 39 1.19 -11.73 -17.53
N PHE A 40 0.70 -12.30 -16.42
CA PHE A 40 1.50 -12.45 -15.20
C PHE A 40 2.74 -13.30 -15.49
N PRO A 41 3.96 -12.85 -15.11
CA PRO A 41 5.19 -13.49 -15.56
C PRO A 41 5.31 -14.92 -15.04
N ALA A 42 5.75 -15.81 -15.93
CA ALA A 42 6.22 -17.14 -15.55
C ALA A 42 7.55 -17.01 -14.78
N PRO A 43 7.89 -17.99 -13.92
CA PRO A 43 9.18 -17.96 -13.23
C PRO A 43 10.35 -18.16 -14.20
N GLU A 44 11.37 -17.31 -14.08
CA GLU A 44 12.61 -17.36 -14.88
C GLU A 44 13.44 -18.60 -14.54
N ARG A 45 13.43 -18.99 -13.27
CA ARG A 45 14.08 -20.22 -12.80
C ARG A 45 13.18 -20.94 -11.81
N THR A 46 12.87 -22.19 -12.13
CA THR A 46 12.49 -23.19 -11.15
C THR A 46 13.76 -23.67 -10.47
N ARG A 47 13.89 -23.45 -9.16
CA ARG A 47 15.03 -24.03 -8.42
C ARG A 47 14.86 -25.56 -8.46
N GLN A 48 15.88 -26.29 -8.92
CA GLN A 48 15.87 -27.76 -8.97
C GLN A 48 15.35 -28.34 -7.64
N GLY A 49 14.26 -29.10 -7.72
CA GLY A 49 13.58 -29.70 -6.56
C GLY A 49 12.04 -29.60 -6.56
N ALA A 50 11.43 -28.91 -7.53
CA ALA A 50 9.98 -28.94 -7.73
C ALA A 50 9.58 -30.28 -8.37
N THR A 51 9.08 -31.22 -7.58
CA THR A 51 8.45 -32.44 -8.08
C THR A 51 7.06 -32.13 -8.64
N ASP A 52 6.65 -32.87 -9.67
CA ASP A 52 5.35 -32.77 -10.37
C ASP A 52 4.09 -33.03 -9.50
N LYS A 53 4.27 -33.25 -8.20
CA LYS A 53 3.17 -33.41 -7.24
C LYS A 53 3.28 -32.31 -6.20
N GLY A 54 2.38 -31.33 -6.34
CA GLY A 54 2.33 -30.11 -5.55
C GLY A 54 2.51 -30.34 -4.05
N GLY A 55 3.41 -29.57 -3.46
CA GLY A 55 3.69 -29.64 -2.03
C GLY A 55 5.16 -29.48 -1.71
N GLY A 56 5.78 -28.39 -2.16
CA GLY A 56 7.17 -28.09 -1.80
C GLY A 56 7.47 -26.64 -2.10
N GLY A 57 7.73 -25.85 -1.06
CA GLY A 57 8.20 -24.47 -1.14
C GLY A 57 9.60 -24.37 -1.74
N GLY A 58 9.74 -24.76 -3.01
CA GLY A 58 10.84 -24.35 -3.87
C GLY A 58 10.49 -22.96 -4.38
N SER A 59 11.14 -21.94 -3.84
CA SER A 59 10.85 -20.55 -4.18
C SER A 59 11.19 -20.28 -5.65
N ASN A 60 10.19 -20.35 -6.52
CA ASN A 60 10.29 -19.91 -7.90
C ASN A 60 10.87 -18.49 -7.95
N LEU A 61 11.88 -18.30 -8.78
CA LEU A 61 12.56 -17.02 -8.96
C LEU A 61 11.96 -16.29 -10.14
N TYR A 62 11.57 -15.05 -9.91
CA TYR A 62 10.95 -14.16 -10.88
C TYR A 62 11.86 -12.97 -11.12
N ASP A 63 11.83 -12.45 -12.34
CA ASP A 63 12.43 -11.16 -12.64
C ASP A 63 11.64 -10.05 -11.93
N SER A 64 12.33 -9.31 -11.05
CA SER A 64 11.71 -8.19 -10.33
C SER A 64 11.15 -7.11 -11.26
N ALA A 65 11.82 -6.85 -12.40
CA ALA A 65 11.37 -5.85 -13.37
C ALA A 65 10.07 -6.28 -14.06
N LYS A 66 9.88 -7.59 -14.31
CA LYS A 66 8.63 -8.13 -14.87
C LYS A 66 7.47 -8.09 -13.88
N LEU A 67 7.76 -8.02 -12.57
CA LEU A 67 6.75 -7.93 -11.52
C LEU A 67 6.32 -6.48 -11.22
N GLU A 68 7.14 -5.46 -11.52
CA GLU A 68 6.80 -4.04 -11.26
C GLU A 68 5.47 -3.56 -11.88
N PRO A 69 5.08 -3.92 -13.12
CA PRO A 69 3.79 -3.54 -13.69
C PRO A 69 2.59 -4.03 -12.87
N PHE A 70 2.79 -5.11 -12.12
CA PHE A 70 1.76 -5.74 -11.28
C PHE A 70 1.81 -5.27 -9.83
N ARG A 71 2.73 -4.37 -9.48
CA ARG A 71 2.81 -3.77 -8.15
C ARG A 71 1.50 -3.03 -7.83
N PRO A 72 1.00 -3.08 -6.57
CA PRO A 72 -0.23 -2.37 -6.26
C PRO A 72 -0.02 -0.88 -6.49
N ARG A 73 -0.84 -0.31 -7.37
CA ARG A 73 -0.92 1.14 -7.54
C ARG A 73 -1.42 1.72 -6.24
N ARG A 74 -0.51 2.29 -5.44
CA ARG A 74 -0.90 3.16 -4.33
C ARG A 74 -1.66 4.35 -4.93
N PRO A 75 -2.66 4.91 -4.22
CA PRO A 75 -3.23 6.17 -4.68
C PRO A 75 -2.09 7.16 -4.73
N ASP A 76 -2.01 7.97 -5.79
CA ASP A 76 -1.02 9.04 -5.86
C ASP A 76 -1.12 9.88 -4.57
N PRO A 77 0.03 10.14 -3.91
CA PRO A 77 0.03 10.93 -2.69
C PRO A 77 -0.57 12.30 -3.00
N VAL A 78 -1.50 12.73 -2.16
CA VAL A 78 -2.05 14.08 -2.29
C VAL A 78 -1.05 15.03 -1.65
N GLU A 79 -0.67 16.06 -2.40
CA GLU A 79 0.10 17.18 -1.90
C GLU A 79 -0.84 18.37 -1.68
N LEU A 80 -0.72 19.00 -0.51
CA LEU A 80 -1.38 20.26 -0.20
C LEU A 80 -0.31 21.32 0.06
N PRO A 81 -0.58 22.60 -0.29
CA PRO A 81 0.36 23.67 -0.01
C PRO A 81 0.65 23.78 1.50
N ALA A 82 1.90 24.14 1.84
CA ALA A 82 2.37 24.18 3.23
C ALA A 82 1.52 25.09 4.14
N GLU A 83 0.95 26.16 3.58
CA GLU A 83 0.05 27.10 4.27
C GLU A 83 -1.21 26.44 4.85
N PHE A 84 -1.66 25.32 4.27
CA PHE A 84 -2.84 24.59 4.74
C PHE A 84 -2.51 23.52 5.77
N LEU A 85 -1.24 23.15 5.96
CA LEU A 85 -0.85 22.01 6.80
C LEU A 85 -1.17 22.21 8.29
N ASP A 86 -1.09 23.45 8.77
CA ASP A 86 -1.41 23.82 10.15
C ASP A 86 -2.88 24.21 10.35
N GLU A 87 -3.69 24.15 9.29
CA GLU A 87 -5.12 24.46 9.38
C GLU A 87 -5.85 23.37 10.19
N GLN A 88 -6.81 23.80 11.01
CA GLN A 88 -7.66 22.91 11.79
C GLN A 88 -8.99 22.67 11.07
N VAL A 89 -9.19 21.44 10.60
CA VAL A 89 -10.34 21.10 9.77
C VAL A 89 -11.09 19.89 10.31
N THR A 90 -12.37 19.80 9.95
CA THR A 90 -13.14 18.56 10.15
C THR A 90 -12.82 17.57 9.02
N LEU A 91 -13.07 16.28 9.24
CA LEU A 91 -12.91 15.24 8.19
C LEU A 91 -13.64 15.59 6.89
N GLY A 92 -14.83 16.20 7.00
CA GLY A 92 -15.62 16.62 5.84
C GLY A 92 -15.00 17.80 5.08
N ARG A 93 -14.41 18.78 5.80
CA ARG A 93 -13.69 19.90 5.18
C ARG A 93 -12.39 19.42 4.53
N PHE A 94 -11.63 18.56 5.20
CA PHE A 94 -10.46 17.90 4.62
C PHE A 94 -10.78 17.16 3.32
N ALA A 95 -11.86 16.37 3.30
CA ALA A 95 -12.29 15.66 2.10
C ALA A 95 -12.52 16.59 0.91
N ARG A 96 -13.14 17.77 1.15
CA ARG A 96 -13.34 18.80 0.12
C ARG A 96 -12.02 19.40 -0.35
N MET A 97 -11.06 19.63 0.54
CA MET A 97 -9.74 20.18 0.20
C MET A 97 -8.97 19.26 -0.74
N ILE A 98 -9.00 17.95 -0.51
CA ILE A 98 -8.29 16.96 -1.33
C ILE A 98 -9.13 16.44 -2.53
N GLY A 99 -10.31 17.02 -2.77
CA GLY A 99 -11.16 16.66 -3.91
C GLY A 99 -11.81 15.28 -3.84
N VAL A 100 -12.04 14.72 -2.65
CA VAL A 100 -12.63 13.38 -2.47
C VAL A 100 -13.97 13.40 -1.77
N HIS A 101 -14.74 12.34 -1.95
CA HIS A 101 -16.03 12.21 -1.30
C HIS A 101 -15.88 12.10 0.23
N GLY A 102 -16.63 12.90 1.00
CA GLY A 102 -16.55 12.93 2.47
C GLY A 102 -16.68 11.54 3.12
N ARG A 103 -17.56 10.69 2.57
CA ARG A 103 -17.72 9.29 3.01
C ARG A 103 -16.42 8.47 2.94
N SER A 104 -15.55 8.72 1.97
CA SER A 104 -14.28 7.99 1.83
C SER A 104 -13.31 8.30 2.97
N VAL A 105 -13.31 9.54 3.47
CA VAL A 105 -12.54 9.94 4.66
C VAL A 105 -13.24 9.42 5.92
N SER A 106 -14.56 9.60 6.03
CA SER A 106 -15.31 9.16 7.20
C SER A 106 -15.30 7.64 7.40
N GLN A 107 -15.30 6.83 6.35
CA GLN A 107 -15.21 5.36 6.47
C GLN A 107 -13.91 4.89 7.12
N ILE A 108 -12.83 5.68 7.04
CA ILE A 108 -11.56 5.32 7.69
C ILE A 108 -11.74 5.26 9.20
N LYS A 109 -12.54 6.16 9.79
CA LYS A 109 -12.82 6.15 11.23
C LYS A 109 -13.57 4.88 11.68
N ASP A 110 -14.48 4.38 10.83
CA ASP A 110 -15.33 3.25 11.17
C ASP A 110 -14.60 1.93 10.95
N GLN A 111 -13.78 1.85 9.91
CA GLN A 111 -13.05 0.64 9.57
C GLN A 111 -11.74 0.50 10.37
N ARG A 112 -11.08 1.63 10.70
CA ARG A 112 -9.73 1.67 11.30
C ARG A 112 -9.54 2.92 12.20
N PRO A 113 -10.23 2.95 13.36
CA PRO A 113 -10.12 4.06 14.30
C PRO A 113 -8.70 4.28 14.84
N ASP A 114 -7.86 3.24 14.86
CA ASP A 114 -6.45 3.28 15.28
C ASP A 114 -5.57 4.17 14.39
N THR A 115 -5.98 4.36 13.13
CA THR A 115 -5.25 5.17 12.14
C THR A 115 -5.68 6.62 12.12
N VAL A 116 -6.78 6.97 12.80
CA VAL A 116 -7.25 8.34 12.91
C VAL A 116 -6.28 9.12 13.81
N PRO A 117 -5.80 10.29 13.37
CA PRO A 117 -4.94 11.12 14.21
C PRO A 117 -5.68 11.62 15.46
N PRO A 118 -4.95 12.00 16.52
CA PRO A 118 -5.55 12.72 17.63
C PRO A 118 -6.20 14.01 17.13
N THR A 119 -7.30 14.37 17.78
CA THR A 119 -7.93 15.68 17.56
C THR A 119 -7.05 16.80 18.09
N VAL A 120 -7.29 18.03 17.66
CA VAL A 120 -6.56 19.22 18.12
C VAL A 120 -6.68 19.39 19.65
N ASP A 121 -7.82 19.00 20.21
CA ASP A 121 -8.11 18.96 21.65
C ASP A 121 -7.46 17.77 22.39
N GLY A 122 -6.69 16.92 21.70
CA GLY A 122 -5.97 15.78 22.27
C GLY A 122 -6.82 14.52 22.46
N SER A 123 -8.11 14.56 22.13
CA SER A 123 -8.96 13.36 22.17
C SER A 123 -8.58 12.36 21.08
N ARG A 124 -8.46 11.08 21.46
CA ARG A 124 -8.26 9.94 20.54
C ARG A 124 -9.55 9.41 19.94
N HIS A 125 -10.70 9.83 20.48
CA HIS A 125 -11.99 9.37 20.00
C HIS A 125 -12.59 10.39 19.05
N TRP A 126 -13.16 9.89 17.95
CA TRP A 126 -13.95 10.74 17.07
C TRP A 126 -15.25 11.16 17.76
N TYR A 127 -15.61 12.43 17.58
CA TYR A 127 -16.90 12.98 17.98
C TYR A 127 -17.40 13.99 16.93
N PRO A 128 -18.69 14.34 16.93
CA PRO A 128 -19.24 15.32 15.99
C PRO A 128 -18.48 16.66 16.09
N ARG A 129 -18.03 17.19 14.96
CA ARG A 129 -17.24 18.45 14.86
C ARG A 129 -15.82 18.40 15.42
N ALA A 130 -15.29 17.21 15.71
CA ALA A 130 -13.88 17.01 16.00
C ALA A 130 -12.99 17.67 14.93
N ARG A 131 -11.97 18.38 15.37
CA ARG A 131 -11.00 19.07 14.51
C ARG A 131 -9.67 18.34 14.53
N TYR A 132 -9.00 18.33 13.40
CA TYR A 132 -7.70 17.71 13.19
C TYR A 132 -6.81 18.68 12.42
N PHE A 133 -5.49 18.58 12.61
CA PHE A 133 -4.56 19.29 11.74
C PHE A 133 -4.54 18.64 10.36
N VAL A 134 -4.49 19.46 9.31
CA VAL A 134 -4.42 18.98 7.92
C VAL A 134 -3.19 18.11 7.71
N ARG A 135 -2.03 18.47 8.27
CA ARG A 135 -0.79 17.66 8.18
C ARG A 135 -0.99 16.22 8.63
N ASP A 136 -1.72 16.02 9.73
CA ASP A 136 -1.95 14.70 10.31
C ASP A 136 -2.98 13.91 9.48
N LEU A 137 -4.03 14.58 9.01
CA LEU A 137 -5.01 13.98 8.09
C LEU A 137 -4.38 13.62 6.74
N LEU A 138 -3.45 14.44 6.24
CA LEU A 138 -2.72 14.20 5.00
C LEU A 138 -1.79 13.00 5.15
N LEU A 139 -1.09 12.89 6.28
CA LEU A 139 -0.25 11.73 6.59
C LEU A 139 -1.09 10.45 6.73
N MET A 140 -2.23 10.51 7.41
CA MET A 140 -3.19 9.40 7.47
C MET A 140 -3.68 9.02 6.06
N TRP A 141 -3.96 10.00 5.20
CA TRP A 141 -4.47 9.77 3.86
C TRP A 141 -3.41 9.18 2.92
N ASN A 142 -2.17 9.66 2.98
CA ASN A 142 -1.10 9.19 2.11
C ASN A 142 -0.50 7.84 2.59
N SER A 143 -0.72 7.46 3.86
CA SER A 143 -0.33 6.14 4.39
C SER A 143 -1.33 5.02 4.09
N ARG A 144 -2.37 5.27 3.30
CA ARG A 144 -3.38 4.26 2.97
C ARG A 144 -2.82 3.18 2.03
N PRO A 145 -3.22 1.91 2.24
CA PRO A 145 -3.00 0.86 1.25
C PRO A 145 -3.58 1.23 -0.10
N GLY A 146 -2.91 0.84 -1.18
CA GLY A 146 -3.49 0.83 -2.53
C GLY A 146 -4.82 0.06 -2.59
N ARG A 147 -5.67 0.38 -3.57
CA ARG A 147 -6.91 -0.37 -3.82
C ARG A 147 -6.56 -1.77 -4.38
N GLY A 148 -7.10 -2.83 -3.77
CA GLY A 148 -7.00 -4.20 -4.30
C GLY A 148 -7.51 -5.27 -3.31
N GLN A 149 -8.06 -6.38 -3.80
CA GLN A 149 -8.50 -7.49 -2.92
C GLN A 149 -7.33 -8.24 -2.24
N GLY A 150 -6.09 -7.90 -2.57
CA GLY A 150 -4.88 -8.40 -1.92
C GLY A 150 -4.07 -7.34 -1.17
N SER A 151 -4.61 -6.12 -0.96
CA SER A 151 -3.87 -4.92 -0.55
C SER A 151 -2.87 -5.15 0.59
N ASP A 152 -1.68 -4.59 0.37
CA ASP A 152 -0.71 -4.19 1.38
C ASP A 152 -1.39 -3.74 2.68
N LYS A 153 -1.50 -4.67 3.63
CA LYS A 153 -1.99 -4.33 4.98
C LYS A 153 -0.89 -3.65 5.79
N ARG A 154 0.36 -3.63 5.33
CA ARG A 154 1.45 -2.97 6.04
C ARG A 154 1.28 -1.48 5.84
N ARG A 155 1.03 -0.78 6.94
CA ARG A 155 1.07 0.68 6.97
C ARG A 155 2.38 1.07 7.64
N PRO A 156 3.05 2.14 7.17
CA PRO A 156 4.07 2.77 7.99
C PRO A 156 3.44 3.14 9.34
N ARG A 157 4.16 2.88 10.44
CA ARG A 157 3.72 3.30 11.79
C ARG A 157 3.50 4.82 11.73
N LEU A 158 2.30 5.26 12.09
CA LEU A 158 1.99 6.68 12.18
C LEU A 158 2.53 7.24 13.51
N PRO A 159 2.92 8.53 13.58
CA PRO A 159 3.54 9.12 14.77
C PRO A 159 2.73 8.88 16.04
N TRP A 160 1.41 9.08 15.96
CA TRP A 160 0.47 8.91 17.07
C TRP A 160 0.14 7.44 17.41
N GLN A 161 0.74 6.47 16.72
CA GLN A 161 0.65 5.05 17.07
C GLN A 161 1.86 4.60 17.92
N ALA A 162 2.95 5.36 17.93
CA ALA A 162 4.11 5.08 18.78
C ALA A 162 3.90 5.52 20.25
N GLU A 163 2.95 6.45 20.48
CA GLU A 163 2.69 7.03 21.81
C GLU A 163 1.67 6.23 22.65
N SER A 164 1.28 5.03 22.21
CA SER A 164 0.31 4.16 22.91
C SER A 164 0.94 2.89 23.52
N GLU A 165 2.28 2.82 23.63
CA GLU A 165 3.01 1.78 24.38
C GLU A 165 3.29 2.20 25.83
#